data_AF-A0A1B7P309-F1
#
_entry.id   AF-A0A1B7P309-F1
#
_cell.length_a   1.000
_cell.length_b   1.000
_cell.length_c   1.000
_cell.angle_alpha   90.00
_cell.angle_beta   90.00
_cell.angle_gamma   90.00
#
_symmetry.space_group_name_H-M   'P 1'
#
loop_
_entity.id
_entity.type
_entity.pdbx_description
1 polymer ?
#
loop_
_entity_poly.entity_id
_entity_poly.type
_entity_poly.pdbx_seq_one_letter_code
_entity_poly.pdbx_strand_id
1 'polypeptide(L)'
;MKRSYENALKLLEMRRRHGRPTAPPAPATQPAPLDRTMPSSNKILRGVPNLAGMSEWLRVLGHSDRDLDRLNIIHIAGTKGKGSTCAFTRSFLCAHGLRTGFPTRIGLYTSPHLKCIRERIQIDNQPITEDMFTQYFFEVWESLSSVELVRPPRYLQLVALLAFHTFVKEKVDAAIFETHHGGEYDATNVIPNPVVTGITSLGMDHISQLGPTIEDIAWHKAGIFKSGTPAFSVLQEPRAGAILSKRAAEKGVNLTFISTSDALPDSGGVLGIPVQRLNCSLACEIARAFLKLKAPDHTFELDDISCGIESFSWAGRFEMIDHGTSRWFLDGAHNLMSLEQAAEWFSNNTNGLDTQTYRVLIFSHFSEDRDGVALVRCLAHSLLRHNASPDYVIFTTYQESEVRSTSIGKSIKPL
;
A
#
# COMPACT_ATOMS: atom_id res chain seq x y z
N MET A 1 -28.26 -0.98 17.43
CA MET A 1 -27.95 -1.93 16.34
C MET A 1 -27.14 -3.08 16.94
N LYS A 2 -27.34 -4.33 16.51
CA LYS A 2 -26.54 -5.47 17.01
C LYS A 2 -25.07 -5.30 16.58
N ARG A 3 -24.12 -5.46 17.51
CA ARG A 3 -22.68 -5.46 17.21
C ARG A 3 -22.30 -6.77 16.51
N SER A 4 -22.29 -6.78 15.18
CA SER A 4 -21.86 -7.92 14.36
C SER A 4 -20.95 -7.46 13.23
N TYR A 5 -20.15 -8.39 12.71
CA TYR A 5 -19.22 -8.13 11.62
C TYR A 5 -19.94 -7.54 10.39
N GLU A 6 -21.07 -8.12 9.99
CA GLU A 6 -21.83 -7.64 8.84
C GLU A 6 -22.39 -6.23 9.04
N ASN A 7 -22.78 -5.88 10.27
CA ASN A 7 -23.26 -4.54 10.58
C ASN A 7 -22.09 -3.53 10.60
N ALA A 8 -20.93 -3.92 11.10
CA ALA A 8 -19.72 -3.10 11.00
C ALA A 8 -19.39 -2.79 9.53
N LEU A 9 -19.45 -3.79 8.65
CA LEU A 9 -19.25 -3.60 7.21
C LEU A 9 -20.28 -2.65 6.59
N LYS A 10 -21.57 -2.81 6.92
CA LYS A 10 -22.63 -1.92 6.43
C LYS A 10 -22.40 -0.46 6.85
N LEU A 11 -22.07 -0.23 8.13
CA LEU A 11 -21.80 1.11 8.66
C LEU A 11 -20.56 1.74 8.04
N LEU A 12 -19.51 0.94 7.81
CA LEU A 12 -18.31 1.39 7.10
C LEU A 12 -18.64 1.81 5.67
N GLU A 13 -19.45 1.02 4.96
CA GLU A 13 -19.83 1.27 3.57
C GLU A 13 -20.66 2.55 3.41
N MET A 14 -21.48 2.91 4.41
CA MET A 14 -22.18 4.21 4.44
C MET A 14 -21.24 5.42 4.39
N ARG A 15 -19.94 5.25 4.72
CA ARG A 15 -18.92 6.31 4.62
C ARG A 15 -18.27 6.38 3.24
N ARG A 16 -18.59 5.48 2.31
CA ARG A 16 -18.08 5.48 0.94
C ARG A 16 -18.86 6.48 0.09
N ARG A 17 -18.15 7.23 -0.75
CA ARG A 17 -18.77 8.09 -1.76
C ARG A 17 -18.87 7.34 -3.07
N HIS A 18 -20.07 7.29 -3.62
CA HIS A 18 -20.36 6.65 -4.90
C HIS A 18 -20.16 7.62 -6.09
N GLY A 19 -19.82 8.88 -5.83
CA GLY A 19 -19.51 9.89 -6.86
C GLY A 19 -18.97 11.21 -6.28
N ARG A 20 -18.32 12.03 -7.11
CA ARG A 20 -17.82 13.37 -6.73
C ARG A 20 -18.95 14.39 -6.91
N PRO A 21 -19.15 15.37 -5.99
CA PRO A 21 -20.11 16.44 -6.22
C PRO A 21 -19.70 17.27 -7.44
N THR A 22 -20.61 17.45 -8.39
CA THR A 22 -20.50 18.38 -9.51
C THR A 22 -20.79 19.81 -9.04
N ALA A 23 -20.00 20.33 -8.10
CA ALA A 23 -20.12 21.72 -7.69
C ALA A 23 -19.16 22.58 -8.53
N PRO A 24 -19.60 23.73 -9.08
CA PRO A 24 -18.70 24.70 -9.69
C PRO A 24 -17.67 25.19 -8.65
N PRO A 25 -16.45 25.55 -9.06
CA PRO A 25 -15.48 26.15 -8.15
C PRO A 25 -16.07 27.43 -7.52
N ALA A 26 -15.89 27.59 -6.21
CA ALA A 26 -16.30 28.80 -5.52
C ALA A 26 -15.54 30.04 -6.07
N PRO A 27 -16.13 31.25 -6.03
CA PRO A 27 -15.47 32.45 -6.53
C PRO A 27 -14.17 32.70 -5.76
N ALA A 28 -13.09 32.97 -6.49
CA ALA A 28 -11.79 33.28 -5.89
C ALA A 28 -11.87 34.61 -5.11
N THR A 29 -11.74 34.56 -3.79
CA THR A 29 -11.34 35.74 -3.00
C THR A 29 -9.87 36.05 -3.27
N GLN A 30 -9.56 37.33 -3.48
CA GLN A 30 -8.24 37.81 -3.92
C GLN A 30 -7.12 37.36 -2.97
N PRO A 31 -5.98 36.83 -3.46
CA PRO A 31 -4.84 36.53 -2.61
C PRO A 31 -3.96 37.77 -2.37
N ALA A 32 -3.49 37.91 -1.13
CA ALA A 32 -2.37 38.77 -0.76
C ALA A 32 -1.09 38.34 -1.53
N PRO A 33 -0.12 39.24 -1.77
CA PRO A 33 1.01 38.96 -2.65
C PRO A 33 1.97 37.94 -2.02
N LEU A 34 2.23 36.83 -2.72
CA LEU A 34 3.13 35.75 -2.29
C LEU A 34 4.08 35.30 -3.40
N ASP A 35 5.24 34.84 -2.92
CA ASP A 35 6.52 34.53 -3.56
C ASP A 35 6.46 33.52 -4.73
N ARG A 36 7.32 33.73 -5.75
CA ARG A 36 7.26 33.10 -7.09
C ARG A 36 7.93 31.71 -7.20
N THR A 37 8.21 31.03 -6.09
CA THR A 37 9.04 29.79 -6.05
C THR A 37 8.27 28.50 -5.75
N MET A 38 6.94 28.54 -5.66
CA MET A 38 6.06 27.39 -5.36
C MET A 38 5.44 26.74 -6.62
N PRO A 39 5.42 25.40 -6.75
CA PRO A 39 4.65 24.73 -7.80
C PRO A 39 3.14 25.01 -7.66
N SER A 40 2.42 24.92 -8.78
CA SER A 40 1.00 25.32 -8.89
C SER A 40 0.02 24.50 -8.04
N SER A 41 0.46 23.46 -7.34
CA SER A 41 -0.35 22.51 -6.57
C SER A 41 -1.16 23.14 -5.43
N ASN A 42 -0.68 24.22 -4.80
CA ASN A 42 -1.48 24.97 -3.81
C ASN A 42 -2.71 25.67 -4.42
N LYS A 43 -2.77 25.82 -5.75
CA LYS A 43 -3.94 26.38 -6.47
C LYS A 43 -5.00 25.32 -6.84
N ILE A 44 -4.78 24.02 -6.55
CA ILE A 44 -5.64 22.91 -7.01
C ILE A 44 -6.11 22.00 -5.86
N LEU A 45 -6.12 22.47 -4.61
CA LEU A 45 -6.82 21.74 -3.54
C LEU A 45 -8.34 21.93 -3.69
N ARG A 46 -8.99 21.02 -4.41
CA ARG A 46 -10.46 20.97 -4.48
C ARG A 46 -11.02 20.17 -3.31
N GLY A 47 -11.58 20.88 -2.33
CA GLY A 47 -12.28 20.29 -1.18
C GLY A 47 -11.39 20.12 0.04
N VAL A 48 -11.90 19.42 1.05
CA VAL A 48 -11.21 19.26 2.34
C VAL A 48 -10.24 18.06 2.30
N PRO A 49 -8.95 18.23 2.62
CA PRO A 49 -7.95 17.16 2.72
C PRO A 49 -8.42 15.93 3.51
N ASN A 50 -7.93 14.73 3.15
CA ASN A 50 -8.20 13.50 3.91
C ASN A 50 -7.44 13.49 5.26
N LEU A 51 -6.38 14.29 5.40
CA LEU A 51 -5.70 14.48 6.67
C LEU A 51 -6.54 15.25 7.71
N ALA A 52 -7.41 16.17 7.27
CA ALA A 52 -8.12 17.04 8.21
C ALA A 52 -9.01 16.23 9.18
N GLY A 53 -9.08 16.62 10.45
CA GLY A 53 -9.83 15.90 11.48
C GLY A 53 -9.18 14.62 12.00
N MET A 54 -8.17 14.04 11.32
CA MET A 54 -7.56 12.78 11.78
C MET A 54 -6.97 12.90 13.20
N SER A 55 -6.23 13.96 13.50
CA SER A 55 -5.67 14.19 14.85
C SER A 55 -6.75 14.39 15.92
N GLU A 56 -7.82 15.11 15.58
CA GLU A 56 -8.96 15.33 16.47
C GLU A 56 -9.69 14.02 16.77
N TRP A 57 -9.96 13.22 15.74
CA TRP A 57 -10.61 11.92 15.88
C TRP A 57 -9.76 10.95 16.68
N LEU A 58 -8.43 10.91 16.49
CA LEU A 58 -7.54 10.09 17.32
C LEU A 58 -7.61 10.50 18.81
N ARG A 59 -7.67 11.81 19.10
CA ARG A 59 -7.89 12.29 20.47
C ARG A 59 -9.25 11.89 21.04
N VAL A 60 -10.32 11.94 20.24
CA VAL A 60 -11.66 11.46 20.63
C VAL A 60 -11.62 9.95 20.95
N LEU A 61 -10.81 9.18 20.24
CA LEU A 61 -10.58 7.75 20.51
C LEU A 61 -9.71 7.51 21.76
N GLY A 62 -9.24 8.57 22.43
CA GLY A 62 -8.37 8.48 23.60
C GLY A 62 -6.90 8.25 23.29
N HIS A 63 -6.48 8.43 22.03
CA HIS A 63 -5.09 8.23 21.61
C HIS A 63 -4.33 9.56 21.55
N SER A 64 -3.24 9.65 22.32
CA SER A 64 -2.31 10.79 22.26
C SER A 64 -1.23 10.58 21.20
N ASP A 65 -0.51 11.64 20.84
CA ASP A 65 0.66 11.53 19.95
C ASP A 65 1.71 10.56 20.50
N ARG A 66 1.84 10.48 21.84
CA ARG A 66 2.74 9.53 22.51
C ARG A 66 2.32 8.07 22.32
N ASP A 67 1.01 7.80 22.24
CA ASP A 67 0.50 6.45 21.97
C ASP A 67 0.80 6.04 20.52
N LEU A 68 0.72 6.99 19.58
CA LEU A 68 1.12 6.75 18.19
C LEU A 68 2.63 6.55 18.05
N ASP A 69 3.45 7.34 18.77
CA ASP A 69 4.91 7.21 18.76
C ASP A 69 5.37 5.83 19.27
N ARG A 70 4.62 5.24 20.22
CA ARG A 70 4.88 3.87 20.74
C ARG A 70 4.69 2.77 19.70
N LEU A 71 3.94 3.04 18.63
CA LEU A 71 3.78 2.09 17.52
C LEU A 71 5.02 1.99 16.62
N ASN A 72 6.04 2.84 16.84
CA ASN A 72 7.28 2.86 16.08
C ASN A 72 7.02 2.79 14.56
N ILE A 73 6.33 3.81 14.04
CA ILE A 73 5.69 3.71 12.73
C ILE A 73 6.69 3.82 11.58
N ILE A 74 6.63 2.89 10.62
CA ILE A 74 7.28 2.98 9.31
C ILE A 74 6.24 3.45 8.31
N HIS A 75 6.49 4.55 7.59
CA HIS A 75 5.51 5.16 6.69
C HIS A 75 5.97 5.12 5.23
N ILE A 76 5.19 4.48 4.36
CA ILE A 76 5.58 4.20 2.97
C ILE A 76 4.57 4.82 2.00
N ALA A 77 5.07 5.64 1.08
CA ALA A 77 4.32 6.21 -0.04
C ALA A 77 4.96 5.83 -1.38
N GLY A 78 4.29 6.15 -2.49
CA GLY A 78 4.75 5.76 -3.82
C GLY A 78 3.60 5.52 -4.80
N THR A 79 3.91 5.33 -6.09
CA THR A 79 2.90 4.97 -7.09
C THR A 79 2.80 3.46 -7.23
N LYS A 80 3.93 2.77 -7.46
CA LYS A 80 4.01 1.32 -7.60
C LYS A 80 4.96 0.72 -6.58
N GLY A 81 4.65 -0.46 -6.07
CA GLY A 81 5.50 -1.17 -5.12
C GLY A 81 5.24 -0.89 -3.64
N LYS A 82 4.34 0.05 -3.26
CA LYS A 82 4.03 0.36 -1.85
C LYS A 82 3.72 -0.89 -1.01
N GLY A 83 2.64 -1.60 -1.35
CA GLY A 83 2.26 -2.85 -0.67
C GLY A 83 3.36 -3.90 -0.65
N SER A 84 4.09 -4.10 -1.77
CA SER A 84 5.23 -5.02 -1.81
C SER A 84 6.36 -4.60 -0.85
N THR A 85 6.75 -3.32 -0.85
CA THR A 85 7.78 -2.81 0.07
C THR A 85 7.31 -2.95 1.51
N CYS A 86 6.05 -2.65 1.84
CA CYS A 86 5.50 -2.88 3.17
C CYS A 86 5.56 -4.36 3.57
N ALA A 87 5.23 -5.27 2.66
CA ALA A 87 5.26 -6.71 2.89
C ALA A 87 6.68 -7.27 3.08
N PHE A 88 7.66 -6.80 2.29
CA PHE A 88 9.08 -7.12 2.49
C PHE A 88 9.60 -6.55 3.80
N THR A 89 9.29 -5.29 4.14
CA THR A 89 9.70 -4.69 5.42
C THR A 89 9.14 -5.50 6.59
N ARG A 90 7.86 -5.91 6.52
CA ARG A 90 7.25 -6.79 7.51
C ARG A 90 7.97 -8.13 7.61
N SER A 91 8.29 -8.78 6.49
CA SER A 91 8.94 -10.11 6.52
C SER A 91 10.36 -10.04 7.09
N PHE A 92 11.14 -8.99 6.78
CA PHE A 92 12.45 -8.76 7.39
C PHE A 92 12.36 -8.53 8.90
N LEU A 93 11.42 -7.69 9.34
CA LEU A 93 11.22 -7.44 10.77
C LEU A 93 10.71 -8.69 11.49
N CYS A 94 9.90 -9.52 10.84
CA CYS A 94 9.42 -10.78 11.39
C CYS A 94 10.56 -11.79 11.55
N ALA A 95 11.40 -11.98 10.51
CA ALA A 95 12.58 -12.83 10.59
C ALA A 95 13.53 -12.37 11.71
N HIS A 96 13.78 -11.06 11.80
CA HIS A 96 14.58 -10.48 12.87
C HIS A 96 13.96 -10.69 14.26
N GLY A 97 12.65 -10.51 14.39
CA GLY A 97 11.90 -10.74 15.62
C GLY A 97 11.92 -12.20 16.09
N LEU A 98 11.83 -13.16 15.16
CA LEU A 98 11.98 -14.59 15.47
C LEU A 98 13.36 -14.92 16.00
N ARG A 99 14.41 -14.27 15.48
CA ARG A 99 15.80 -14.52 15.87
C ARG A 99 16.20 -13.82 17.18
N THR A 100 15.71 -12.59 17.38
CA THR A 100 16.22 -11.69 18.44
C THR A 100 15.20 -11.35 19.53
N GLY A 101 13.92 -11.68 19.30
CA GLY A 101 12.82 -11.33 20.21
C GLY A 101 12.30 -9.90 20.06
N PHE A 102 12.76 -9.11 19.08
CA PHE A 102 12.19 -7.79 18.76
C PHE A 102 12.18 -7.55 17.24
N PRO A 103 11.14 -6.92 16.67
CA PRO A 103 9.84 -6.66 17.29
C PRO A 103 9.07 -7.96 17.56
N THR A 104 8.29 -8.03 18.64
CA THR A 104 7.47 -9.22 18.97
C THR A 104 6.15 -9.21 18.24
N ARG A 105 5.60 -8.02 17.96
CA ARG A 105 4.33 -7.85 17.26
C ARG A 105 4.42 -6.78 16.19
N ILE A 106 4.05 -7.12 14.96
CA ILE A 106 4.16 -6.25 13.79
C ILE A 106 2.79 -5.99 13.21
N GLY A 107 2.39 -4.72 13.16
CA GLY A 107 1.16 -4.27 12.53
C GLY A 107 1.42 -3.86 11.09
N LEU A 108 0.54 -4.23 10.16
CA LEU A 108 0.62 -3.83 8.76
C LEU A 108 -0.71 -3.22 8.31
N TYR A 109 -0.67 -1.97 7.86
CA TYR A 109 -1.78 -1.25 7.26
C TYR A 109 -1.59 -1.04 5.76
N THR A 110 -2.47 -1.62 4.93
CA THR A 110 -2.35 -1.57 3.46
C THR A 110 -3.66 -1.28 2.74
N SER A 111 -3.55 -0.88 1.47
CA SER A 111 -4.69 -0.51 0.63
C SER A 111 -4.41 -0.67 -0.87
N PRO A 112 -5.31 -1.27 -1.67
CA PRO A 112 -6.59 -1.89 -1.30
C PRO A 112 -6.45 -3.32 -0.74
N HIS A 113 -7.56 -3.92 -0.30
CA HIS A 113 -7.63 -5.36 -0.06
C HIS A 113 -7.96 -6.12 -1.37
N LEU A 114 -7.66 -7.41 -1.40
CA LEU A 114 -7.96 -8.32 -2.51
C LEU A 114 -9.28 -9.07 -2.30
N LYS A 115 -9.48 -9.72 -1.14
CA LYS A 115 -10.68 -10.55 -0.89
C LYS A 115 -11.56 -9.99 0.22
N CYS A 116 -10.98 -9.50 1.31
CA CYS A 116 -11.73 -9.02 2.47
C CYS A 116 -11.14 -7.76 3.11
N ILE A 117 -11.99 -6.93 3.71
CA ILE A 117 -11.56 -5.66 4.32
C ILE A 117 -10.47 -5.82 5.39
N ARG A 118 -10.46 -6.96 6.08
CA ARG A 118 -9.52 -7.26 7.18
C ARG A 118 -8.08 -7.36 6.68
N GLU A 119 -7.85 -7.68 5.40
CA GLU A 119 -6.50 -7.68 4.81
C GLU A 119 -5.80 -6.32 4.91
N ARG A 120 -6.57 -5.22 5.05
CA ARG A 120 -6.01 -3.88 5.25
C ARG A 120 -5.39 -3.69 6.62
N ILE A 121 -5.71 -4.52 7.62
CA ILE A 121 -5.25 -4.40 9.01
C ILE A 121 -4.77 -5.79 9.44
N GLN A 122 -3.46 -5.99 9.39
CA GLN A 122 -2.85 -7.27 9.73
C GLN A 122 -1.98 -7.13 10.98
N ILE A 123 -1.91 -8.20 11.75
CA ILE A 123 -0.96 -8.38 12.86
C ILE A 123 -0.24 -9.69 12.61
N ASP A 124 1.09 -9.66 12.64
CA ASP A 124 1.95 -10.84 12.49
C ASP A 124 1.62 -11.66 11.22
N ASN A 125 1.51 -10.95 10.09
CA ASN A 125 1.21 -11.49 8.76
C ASN A 125 -0.21 -12.09 8.60
N GLN A 126 -1.12 -11.86 9.55
CA GLN A 126 -2.50 -12.32 9.46
C GLN A 126 -3.48 -11.15 9.51
N PRO A 127 -4.49 -11.10 8.62
CA PRO A 127 -5.64 -10.22 8.80
C PRO A 127 -6.24 -10.41 10.20
N ILE A 128 -6.59 -9.32 10.89
CA ILE A 128 -7.28 -9.42 12.18
C ILE A 128 -8.56 -10.25 12.05
N THR A 129 -8.99 -10.90 13.13
CA THR A 129 -10.19 -11.75 13.12
C THR A 129 -11.46 -10.91 12.93
N GLU A 130 -12.57 -11.56 12.56
CA GLU A 130 -13.87 -10.88 12.47
C GLU A 130 -14.32 -10.33 13.81
N ASP A 131 -14.02 -11.04 14.90
CA ASP A 131 -14.34 -10.61 16.26
C ASP A 131 -13.53 -9.37 16.65
N MET A 132 -12.20 -9.37 16.43
CA MET A 132 -11.34 -8.20 16.68
C MET A 132 -11.78 -7.01 15.83
N PHE A 133 -12.03 -7.22 14.53
CA PHE A 133 -12.52 -6.17 13.65
C PHE A 133 -13.84 -5.60 14.16
N THR A 134 -14.79 -6.46 14.54
CA THR A 134 -16.10 -6.03 15.03
C THR A 134 -15.96 -5.23 16.32
N GLN A 135 -15.19 -5.74 17.28
CA GLN A 135 -14.94 -5.08 18.55
C GLN A 135 -14.35 -3.67 18.32
N TYR A 136 -13.21 -3.58 17.65
CA TYR A 136 -12.52 -2.32 17.45
C TYR A 136 -13.28 -1.36 16.54
N PHE A 137 -14.03 -1.88 15.56
CA PHE A 137 -14.91 -1.05 14.74
C PHE A 137 -15.96 -0.35 15.60
N PHE A 138 -16.65 -1.08 16.49
CA PHE A 138 -17.68 -0.48 17.33
C PHE A 138 -17.10 0.43 18.42
N GLU A 139 -15.92 0.13 18.98
CA GLU A 139 -15.20 1.06 19.86
C GLU A 139 -14.93 2.40 19.15
N VAL A 140 -14.44 2.36 17.91
CA VAL A 140 -14.18 3.56 17.10
C VAL A 140 -15.48 4.28 16.72
N TRP A 141 -16.45 3.54 16.21
CA TRP A 141 -17.72 4.08 15.72
C TRP A 141 -18.50 4.79 16.83
N GLU A 142 -18.61 4.16 18.01
CA GLU A 142 -19.37 4.70 19.14
C GLU A 142 -18.67 5.91 19.75
N SER A 143 -17.34 5.87 19.89
CA SER A 143 -16.55 7.02 20.36
C SER A 143 -16.74 8.24 19.46
N LEU A 144 -16.67 8.07 18.15
CA LEU A 144 -16.89 9.16 17.19
C LEU A 144 -18.35 9.63 17.13
N SER A 145 -19.31 8.77 17.48
CA SER A 145 -20.74 9.10 17.53
C SER A 145 -21.13 9.78 18.85
N SER A 146 -20.28 9.72 19.87
CA SER A 146 -20.53 10.30 21.20
C SER A 146 -20.28 11.81 21.27
N VAL A 147 -19.67 12.38 20.22
CA VAL A 147 -19.35 13.80 20.11
C VAL A 147 -19.95 14.38 18.84
N GLU A 148 -20.28 15.67 18.86
CA GLU A 148 -20.72 16.38 17.68
C GLU A 148 -19.52 16.69 16.78
N LEU A 149 -19.35 15.93 15.71
CA LEU A 149 -18.27 16.13 14.74
C LEU A 149 -18.71 17.11 13.65
N VAL A 150 -17.91 18.17 13.42
CA VAL A 150 -18.09 19.08 12.27
C VAL A 150 -18.17 18.31 10.96
N ARG A 151 -17.34 17.26 10.83
CA ARG A 151 -17.47 16.27 9.76
C ARG A 151 -17.12 14.89 10.32
N PRO A 152 -17.89 13.84 9.98
CA PRO A 152 -17.48 12.49 10.29
C PRO A 152 -16.39 11.98 9.33
N PRO A 153 -15.55 11.02 9.73
CA PRO A 153 -14.56 10.41 8.86
C PRO A 153 -15.20 9.69 7.69
N ARG A 154 -14.59 9.81 6.52
CA ARG A 154 -14.97 9.05 5.32
C ARG A 154 -14.37 7.65 5.34
N TYR A 155 -14.77 6.82 4.38
CA TYR A 155 -14.37 5.43 4.27
C TYR A 155 -12.90 5.17 4.63
N LEU A 156 -11.94 5.70 3.86
CA LEU A 156 -10.52 5.43 4.10
C LEU A 156 -9.97 6.08 5.37
N GLN A 157 -10.53 7.21 5.81
CA GLN A 157 -10.17 7.84 7.08
C GLN A 157 -10.61 6.96 8.25
N LEU A 158 -11.84 6.42 8.21
CA LEU A 158 -12.38 5.53 9.24
C LEU A 158 -11.60 4.22 9.30
N VAL A 159 -11.20 3.64 8.16
CA VAL A 159 -10.35 2.44 8.14
C VAL A 159 -8.95 2.76 8.72
N ALA A 160 -8.37 3.92 8.42
CA ALA A 160 -7.08 4.32 9.01
C ALA A 160 -7.18 4.52 10.53
N LEU A 161 -8.24 5.18 11.03
CA LEU A 161 -8.53 5.31 12.46
C LEU A 161 -8.68 3.94 13.13
N LEU A 162 -9.40 3.02 12.48
CA LEU A 162 -9.53 1.64 12.96
C LEU A 162 -8.18 0.94 13.06
N ALA A 163 -7.29 1.12 12.08
CA ALA A 163 -5.95 0.56 12.11
C ALA A 163 -5.09 1.12 13.26
N PHE A 164 -5.05 2.45 13.43
CA PHE A 164 -4.36 3.08 14.57
C PHE A 164 -4.91 2.55 15.90
N HIS A 165 -6.23 2.55 16.05
CA HIS A 165 -6.87 2.09 17.28
C HIS A 165 -6.54 0.61 17.56
N THR A 166 -6.62 -0.25 16.54
CA THR A 166 -6.27 -1.67 16.64
C THR A 166 -4.82 -1.85 17.09
N PHE A 167 -3.87 -1.19 16.43
CA PHE A 167 -2.45 -1.35 16.75
C PHE A 167 -2.07 -0.83 18.14
N VAL A 168 -2.73 0.25 18.62
CA VAL A 168 -2.55 0.73 20.00
C VAL A 168 -3.10 -0.29 21.01
N LYS A 169 -4.31 -0.81 20.78
CA LYS A 169 -4.95 -1.80 21.68
C LYS A 169 -4.16 -3.11 21.75
N GLU A 170 -3.66 -3.56 20.61
CA GLU A 170 -2.87 -4.78 20.46
C GLU A 170 -1.39 -4.59 20.83
N LYS A 171 -0.97 -3.36 21.20
CA LYS A 171 0.39 -3.03 21.62
C LYS A 171 1.44 -3.53 20.63
N VAL A 172 1.24 -3.21 19.36
CA VAL A 172 2.19 -3.50 18.28
C VAL A 172 3.51 -2.78 18.56
N ASP A 173 4.64 -3.48 18.38
CA ASP A 173 5.99 -2.93 18.56
C ASP A 173 6.51 -2.20 17.32
N ALA A 174 6.02 -2.57 16.14
CA ALA A 174 6.37 -1.95 14.87
C ALA A 174 5.15 -1.91 13.94
N ALA A 175 4.65 -0.72 13.59
CA ALA A 175 3.53 -0.57 12.68
C ALA A 175 3.98 -0.02 11.32
N ILE A 176 3.65 -0.73 10.24
CA ILE A 176 3.97 -0.34 8.86
C ILE A 176 2.70 0.22 8.22
N PHE A 177 2.73 1.47 7.79
CA PHE A 177 1.61 2.15 7.13
C PHE A 177 1.91 2.44 5.67
N GLU A 178 1.08 1.92 4.78
CA GLU A 178 0.98 2.34 3.39
C GLU A 178 0.05 3.57 3.26
N THR A 179 0.46 4.59 2.49
CA THR A 179 -0.45 5.69 2.12
C THR A 179 -1.54 5.24 1.16
N HIS A 180 -2.75 5.79 1.27
CA HIS A 180 -3.83 5.49 0.31
C HIS A 180 -3.52 6.06 -1.08
N HIS A 181 -3.38 7.39 -1.14
CA HIS A 181 -3.03 8.12 -2.35
C HIS A 181 -2.31 9.42 -1.98
N GLY A 182 -1.22 9.70 -2.69
CA GLY A 182 -0.35 10.84 -2.39
C GLY A 182 0.49 10.60 -1.12
N GLY A 183 0.49 11.60 -0.23
CA GLY A 183 1.27 11.60 1.02
C GLY A 183 0.89 12.79 1.90
N GLU A 184 1.15 14.02 1.45
CA GLU A 184 0.95 15.29 2.18
C GLU A 184 -0.42 15.38 2.86
N TYR A 185 -1.48 15.08 2.10
CA TYR A 185 -2.87 15.20 2.53
C TYR A 185 -3.55 13.84 2.75
N ASP A 186 -2.78 12.76 2.75
CA ASP A 186 -3.26 11.42 3.02
C ASP A 186 -3.70 11.30 4.49
N ALA A 187 -4.72 10.49 4.77
CA ALA A 187 -5.21 10.31 6.13
C ALA A 187 -4.15 9.71 7.06
N THR A 188 -3.25 8.88 6.52
CA THR A 188 -2.15 8.27 7.28
C THR A 188 -1.07 9.28 7.65
N ASN A 189 -0.95 10.42 6.97
CA ASN A 189 0.05 11.45 7.30
C ASN A 189 -0.24 12.23 8.60
N VAL A 190 -1.25 11.78 9.36
CA VAL A 190 -1.47 12.17 10.76
C VAL A 190 -0.33 11.70 11.67
N ILE A 191 0.46 10.72 11.24
CA ILE A 191 1.64 10.21 11.95
C ILE A 191 2.63 11.37 12.18
N PRO A 192 2.86 11.82 13.42
CA PRO A 192 3.73 12.96 13.68
C PRO A 192 5.21 12.59 13.50
N ASN A 193 5.64 11.49 14.14
CA ASN A 193 7.04 11.05 14.21
C ASN A 193 7.18 9.60 13.72
N PRO A 194 7.19 9.35 12.39
CA PRO A 194 7.57 8.04 11.89
C PRO A 194 9.04 7.75 12.26
N VAL A 195 9.39 6.48 12.41
CA VAL A 195 10.77 6.01 12.64
C VAL A 195 11.57 6.04 11.35
N VAL A 196 10.91 5.69 10.24
CA VAL A 196 11.50 5.69 8.90
C VAL A 196 10.41 6.03 7.88
N THR A 197 10.77 6.76 6.84
CA THR A 197 9.89 7.01 5.69
C THR A 197 10.46 6.44 4.39
N GLY A 198 9.60 5.90 3.53
CA GLY A 198 9.98 5.26 2.27
C GLY A 198 9.15 5.74 1.09
N ILE A 199 9.80 6.06 -0.04
CA ILE A 199 9.14 6.40 -1.31
C ILE A 199 9.49 5.34 -2.36
N THR A 200 8.49 4.53 -2.73
CA THR A 200 8.63 3.55 -3.82
C THR A 200 8.57 4.25 -5.19
N SER A 201 8.65 3.49 -6.29
CA SER A 201 8.67 4.06 -7.64
C SER A 201 7.51 5.02 -7.90
N LEU A 202 7.85 6.18 -8.44
CA LEU A 202 6.90 7.21 -8.84
C LEU A 202 6.51 7.05 -10.31
N GLY A 203 5.28 7.46 -10.60
CA GLY A 203 4.72 7.42 -11.94
C GLY A 203 3.38 8.13 -11.96
N MET A 204 2.93 8.46 -13.16
CA MET A 204 1.65 9.14 -13.39
C MET A 204 0.49 8.25 -12.94
N ASP A 205 -0.17 8.62 -11.84
CA ASP A 205 -1.34 7.95 -11.29
C ASP A 205 -2.14 8.96 -10.46
N HIS A 206 -3.46 8.78 -10.36
CA HIS A 206 -4.36 9.69 -9.62
C HIS A 206 -4.20 11.18 -10.00
N ILE A 207 -4.00 11.49 -11.28
CA ILE A 207 -3.77 12.84 -11.81
C ILE A 207 -4.84 13.85 -11.32
N SER A 208 -6.10 13.42 -11.25
CA SER A 208 -7.21 14.28 -10.82
C SER A 208 -7.13 14.73 -9.35
N GLN A 209 -6.36 14.03 -8.52
CA GLN A 209 -6.16 14.30 -7.10
C GLN A 209 -4.78 14.86 -6.78
N LEU A 210 -3.74 14.37 -7.46
CA LEU A 210 -2.34 14.66 -7.13
C LEU A 210 -1.72 15.72 -8.04
N GLY A 211 -2.35 16.05 -9.17
CA GLY A 211 -1.86 17.02 -10.14
C GLY A 211 -1.46 16.40 -11.47
N PRO A 212 -1.36 17.22 -12.53
CA PRO A 212 -1.10 16.78 -13.90
C PRO A 212 0.36 16.40 -14.18
N THR A 213 1.29 16.70 -13.28
CA THR A 213 2.72 16.47 -13.50
C THR A 213 3.32 15.47 -12.53
N ILE A 214 4.43 14.86 -12.92
CA ILE A 214 5.21 13.98 -12.05
C ILE A 214 5.82 14.74 -10.87
N GLU A 215 6.13 16.02 -11.05
CA GLU A 215 6.57 16.93 -10.00
C GLU A 215 5.49 17.14 -8.93
N ASP A 216 4.21 17.30 -9.32
CA ASP A 216 3.11 17.41 -8.37
C ASP A 216 2.94 16.10 -7.57
N ILE A 217 3.03 14.95 -8.25
CA ILE A 217 2.95 13.63 -7.64
C ILE A 217 4.11 13.41 -6.66
N ALA A 218 5.33 13.72 -7.07
CA ALA A 218 6.54 13.63 -6.24
C ALA A 218 6.44 14.57 -5.04
N TRP A 219 5.94 15.79 -5.25
CA TRP A 219 5.65 16.72 -4.18
C TRP A 219 4.71 16.02 -3.20
N HIS A 220 3.48 15.68 -3.57
CA HIS A 220 2.51 15.07 -2.66
C HIS A 220 3.08 13.89 -1.88
N LYS A 221 3.81 12.97 -2.52
CA LYS A 221 4.33 11.77 -1.84
C LYS A 221 5.45 12.08 -0.84
N ALA A 222 6.34 13.03 -1.15
CA ALA A 222 7.34 13.52 -0.20
C ALA A 222 6.75 14.23 1.04
N GLY A 223 5.44 14.49 1.06
CA GLY A 223 4.76 15.07 2.21
C GLY A 223 4.85 14.22 3.47
N ILE A 224 5.10 12.91 3.34
CA ILE A 224 5.31 12.01 4.47
C ILE A 224 6.66 12.19 5.16
N PHE A 225 7.62 12.89 4.54
CA PHE A 225 8.90 13.19 5.20
C PHE A 225 8.64 14.03 6.45
N LYS A 226 9.29 13.66 7.56
CA LYS A 226 9.20 14.35 8.86
C LYS A 226 10.59 14.60 9.40
N SER A 227 10.79 15.77 9.99
CA SER A 227 12.10 16.19 10.51
C SER A 227 12.63 15.19 11.54
N GLY A 228 13.95 14.99 11.58
CA GLY A 228 14.60 14.02 12.48
C GLY A 228 14.38 12.54 12.11
N THR A 229 13.65 12.24 11.02
CA THR A 229 13.39 10.87 10.55
C THR A 229 14.23 10.57 9.31
N PRO A 230 14.91 9.41 9.20
CA PRO A 230 15.55 9.01 7.95
C PRO A 230 14.50 8.79 6.84
N ALA A 231 14.84 9.22 5.62
CA ALA A 231 14.02 9.01 4.44
C ALA A 231 14.77 8.24 3.36
N PHE A 232 14.09 7.28 2.76
CA PHE A 232 14.59 6.50 1.64
C PHE A 232 13.67 6.63 0.43
N SER A 233 14.25 6.66 -0.76
CA SER A 233 13.50 6.54 -2.02
C SER A 233 14.24 5.58 -2.93
N VAL A 234 13.54 4.84 -3.77
CA VAL A 234 14.20 4.24 -4.95
C VAL A 234 14.70 5.36 -5.88
N LEU A 235 15.66 5.07 -6.75
CA LEU A 235 16.02 5.98 -7.83
C LEU A 235 14.78 6.36 -8.65
N GLN A 236 14.63 7.66 -8.92
CA GLN A 236 13.52 8.22 -9.68
C GLN A 236 14.05 8.86 -10.97
N GLU A 237 13.15 9.15 -11.90
CA GLU A 237 13.48 10.07 -12.99
C GLU A 237 13.91 11.45 -12.46
N PRO A 238 14.77 12.19 -13.20
CA PRO A 238 15.41 13.40 -12.68
C PRO A 238 14.45 14.47 -12.14
N ARG A 239 13.30 14.66 -12.79
CA ARG A 239 12.31 15.67 -12.39
C ARG A 239 11.67 15.32 -11.05
N ALA A 240 11.19 14.09 -10.91
CA ALA A 240 10.64 13.58 -9.65
C ALA A 240 11.69 13.58 -8.52
N GLY A 241 12.90 13.09 -8.82
CA GLY A 241 14.01 13.03 -7.86
C GLY A 241 14.40 14.41 -7.32
N ALA A 242 14.45 15.43 -8.19
CA ALA A 242 14.74 16.80 -7.79
C ALA A 242 13.69 17.36 -6.81
N ILE A 243 12.40 17.04 -7.01
CA ILE A 243 11.33 17.44 -6.09
C ILE A 243 11.46 16.71 -4.74
N LEU A 244 11.78 15.41 -4.74
CA LEU A 244 12.01 14.67 -3.50
C LEU A 244 13.17 15.28 -2.70
N SER A 245 14.30 15.58 -3.35
CA SER A 245 15.45 16.22 -2.71
C SER A 245 15.13 17.61 -2.18
N LYS A 246 14.40 18.43 -2.94
CA LYS A 246 13.95 19.76 -2.49
C LYS A 246 13.06 19.65 -1.25
N ARG A 247 12.07 18.75 -1.27
CA ARG A 247 11.15 18.50 -0.14
C ARG A 247 11.88 17.98 1.10
N ALA A 248 12.87 17.12 0.91
CA ALA A 248 13.71 16.63 2.01
C ALA A 248 14.52 17.76 2.65
N ALA A 249 15.12 18.64 1.84
CA ALA A 249 15.83 19.82 2.32
C ALA A 249 14.91 20.80 3.06
N GLU A 250 13.73 21.09 2.52
CA GLU A 250 12.70 21.95 3.16
C GLU A 250 12.28 21.43 4.56
N LYS A 251 12.27 20.11 4.73
CA LYS A 251 11.88 19.45 5.99
C LYS A 251 13.07 19.10 6.89
N GLY A 252 14.30 19.42 6.47
CA GLY A 252 15.52 19.09 7.21
C GLY A 252 15.75 17.58 7.35
N VAL A 253 15.44 16.80 6.32
CA VAL A 253 15.52 15.34 6.31
C VAL A 253 16.65 14.87 5.41
N ASN A 254 17.42 13.87 5.86
CA ASN A 254 18.39 13.19 5.03
C ASN A 254 17.68 12.15 4.15
N LEU A 255 17.62 12.43 2.84
CA LEU A 255 17.06 11.53 1.84
C LEU A 255 18.17 10.71 1.17
N THR A 256 18.07 9.39 1.27
CA THR A 256 18.96 8.46 0.56
C THR A 256 18.24 7.79 -0.61
N PHE A 257 18.83 7.82 -1.80
CA PHE A 257 18.33 7.10 -2.96
C PHE A 257 18.92 5.70 -3.04
N ILE A 258 18.05 4.71 -3.23
CA ILE A 258 18.37 3.28 -3.20
C ILE A 258 18.29 2.70 -4.61
N SER A 259 19.37 2.03 -5.02
CA SER A 259 19.41 1.15 -6.19
C SER A 259 19.12 -0.30 -5.79
N THR A 260 19.03 -1.19 -6.77
CA THR A 260 19.02 -2.63 -6.49
C THR A 260 20.28 -3.01 -5.71
N SER A 261 20.11 -3.77 -4.63
CA SER A 261 21.22 -4.22 -3.79
C SER A 261 21.78 -5.53 -4.32
N ASP A 262 23.11 -5.59 -4.47
CA ASP A 262 23.85 -6.81 -4.82
C ASP A 262 23.94 -7.79 -3.65
N ALA A 263 23.59 -7.35 -2.43
CA ALA A 263 23.52 -8.22 -1.25
C ALA A 263 22.25 -9.08 -1.23
N LEU A 264 21.27 -8.80 -2.11
CA LEU A 264 20.12 -9.68 -2.26
C LEU A 264 20.55 -10.94 -3.01
N PRO A 265 20.08 -12.13 -2.60
CA PRO A 265 20.41 -13.36 -3.30
C PRO A 265 19.91 -13.28 -4.75
N ASP A 266 20.74 -13.78 -5.68
CA ASP A 266 20.35 -14.09 -7.05
C ASP A 266 19.41 -15.30 -7.02
N SER A 267 18.20 -15.04 -6.57
CA SER A 267 17.17 -16.03 -6.30
C SER A 267 16.16 -16.00 -7.44
N GLY A 268 15.86 -17.19 -7.98
CA GLY A 268 14.63 -17.41 -8.71
C GLY A 268 13.40 -17.10 -7.84
N GLY A 269 12.23 -16.98 -8.45
CA GLY A 269 11.01 -16.58 -7.73
C GLY A 269 10.80 -15.06 -7.70
N VAL A 270 10.35 -14.51 -6.57
CA VAL A 270 9.88 -13.11 -6.51
C VAL A 270 10.97 -12.08 -6.80
N LEU A 271 12.24 -12.35 -6.45
CA LEU A 271 13.36 -11.43 -6.70
C LEU A 271 13.95 -11.52 -8.11
N GLY A 272 13.53 -12.49 -8.91
CA GLY A 272 13.81 -12.52 -10.36
C GLY A 272 13.06 -11.43 -11.13
N ILE A 273 12.08 -10.78 -10.49
CA ILE A 273 11.32 -9.68 -11.07
C ILE A 273 12.01 -8.35 -10.71
N PRO A 274 12.51 -7.56 -11.69
CA PRO A 274 13.31 -6.37 -11.42
C PRO A 274 12.66 -5.37 -10.46
N VAL A 275 11.36 -5.11 -10.60
CA VAL A 275 10.65 -4.19 -9.70
C VAL A 275 10.50 -4.73 -8.29
N GLN A 276 10.37 -6.05 -8.10
CA GLN A 276 10.31 -6.63 -6.78
C GLN A 276 11.69 -6.63 -6.12
N ARG A 277 12.77 -6.87 -6.89
CA ARG A 277 14.14 -6.71 -6.40
C ARG A 277 14.40 -5.29 -5.91
N LEU A 278 13.93 -4.28 -6.63
CA LEU A 278 14.02 -2.88 -6.21
C LEU A 278 13.17 -2.59 -4.96
N ASN A 279 11.92 -3.08 -4.90
CA ASN A 279 11.07 -2.94 -3.72
C ASN A 279 11.68 -3.61 -2.48
N CYS A 280 12.28 -4.78 -2.66
CA CYS A 280 13.00 -5.54 -1.64
C CYS A 280 14.26 -4.80 -1.15
N SER A 281 15.01 -4.18 -2.08
CA SER A 281 16.18 -3.36 -1.75
C SER A 281 15.81 -2.17 -0.89
N LEU A 282 14.73 -1.44 -1.26
CA LEU A 282 14.21 -0.34 -0.46
C LEU A 282 13.74 -0.83 0.93
N ALA A 283 13.01 -1.96 0.97
CA ALA A 283 12.51 -2.52 2.22
C ALA A 283 13.64 -2.97 3.17
N CYS A 284 14.74 -3.47 2.62
CA CYS A 284 15.94 -3.87 3.38
C CYS A 284 16.58 -2.66 4.08
N GLU A 285 16.74 -1.53 3.38
CA GLU A 285 17.25 -0.29 3.98
C GLU A 285 16.30 0.29 5.03
N ILE A 286 14.99 0.24 4.77
CA ILE A 286 13.97 0.67 5.73
C ILE A 286 14.05 -0.18 7.01
N ALA A 287 14.11 -1.51 6.89
CA ALA A 287 14.22 -2.41 8.03
C ALA A 287 15.53 -2.19 8.80
N ARG A 288 16.65 -2.04 8.10
CA ARG A 288 17.95 -1.73 8.71
C ARG A 288 17.93 -0.43 9.50
N ALA A 289 17.38 0.65 8.92
CA ALA A 289 17.27 1.94 9.59
C ALA A 289 16.33 1.89 10.80
N PHE A 290 15.21 1.16 10.68
CA PHE A 290 14.28 0.94 11.78
C PHE A 290 14.97 0.24 12.97
N LEU A 291 15.65 -0.89 12.70
CA LEU A 291 16.33 -1.67 13.73
C LEU A 291 17.47 -0.88 14.37
N LYS A 292 18.26 -0.15 13.59
CA LYS A 292 19.30 0.73 14.13
C LYS A 292 18.76 1.77 15.14
N LEU A 293 17.54 2.26 14.94
CA LEU A 293 16.92 3.27 15.81
C LEU A 293 16.15 2.68 16.99
N LYS A 294 15.60 1.47 16.86
CA LYS A 294 14.70 0.86 17.86
C LYS A 294 15.30 -0.31 18.63
N ALA A 295 16.34 -0.92 18.09
CA ALA A 295 17.12 -1.98 18.70
C ALA A 295 18.61 -1.80 18.34
N PRO A 296 19.28 -0.73 18.83
CA PRO A 296 20.65 -0.40 18.45
C PRO A 296 21.68 -1.48 18.81
N ASP A 297 21.37 -2.32 19.79
CA ASP A 297 22.20 -3.45 20.20
C ASP A 297 22.00 -4.70 19.32
N HIS A 298 21.01 -4.69 18.42
CA HIS A 298 20.76 -5.77 17.48
C HIS A 298 21.51 -5.53 16.17
N THR A 299 22.01 -6.62 15.57
CA THR A 299 22.59 -6.59 14.24
C THR A 299 21.57 -7.11 13.23
N PHE A 300 21.30 -6.36 12.16
CA PHE A 300 20.50 -6.83 11.02
C PHE A 300 21.39 -7.65 10.09
N GLU A 301 21.16 -8.96 10.05
CA GLU A 301 22.06 -9.94 9.46
C GLU A 301 21.57 -10.46 8.09
N LEU A 302 22.45 -11.10 7.34
CA LEU A 302 22.09 -11.75 6.06
C LEU A 302 21.02 -12.84 6.24
N ASP A 303 20.97 -13.48 7.40
CA ASP A 303 19.95 -14.48 7.74
C ASP A 303 18.56 -13.84 7.88
N ASP A 304 18.46 -12.63 8.42
CA ASP A 304 17.18 -11.89 8.49
C ASP A 304 16.67 -11.57 7.07
N ILE A 305 17.60 -11.22 6.18
CA ILE A 305 17.29 -10.91 4.78
C ILE A 305 16.84 -12.18 4.05
N SER A 306 17.60 -13.27 4.16
CA SER A 306 17.32 -14.53 3.46
C SER A 306 16.00 -15.13 3.94
N CYS A 307 15.80 -15.26 5.25
CA CYS A 307 14.55 -15.74 5.85
C CYS A 307 13.37 -14.82 5.54
N GLY A 308 13.59 -13.49 5.54
CA GLY A 308 12.55 -12.53 5.17
C GLY A 308 12.15 -12.58 3.69
N ILE A 309 13.06 -12.95 2.79
CA ILE A 309 12.74 -13.17 1.37
C ILE A 309 12.00 -14.50 1.19
N GLU A 310 12.46 -15.57 1.83
CA GLU A 310 11.83 -16.89 1.74
C GLU A 310 10.40 -16.91 2.29
N SER A 311 10.17 -16.17 3.39
CA SER A 311 8.85 -16.02 4.00
C SER A 311 7.99 -14.92 3.38
N PHE A 312 8.50 -14.19 2.38
CA PHE A 312 7.75 -13.14 1.72
C PHE A 312 6.50 -13.71 1.03
N SER A 313 5.36 -13.12 1.31
CA SER A 313 4.11 -13.39 0.62
C SER A 313 3.29 -12.13 0.47
N TRP A 314 2.79 -11.90 -0.75
CA TRP A 314 1.91 -10.80 -1.08
C TRP A 314 0.91 -11.21 -2.15
N ALA A 315 -0.30 -11.57 -1.72
CA ALA A 315 -1.33 -12.13 -2.59
C ALA A 315 -1.69 -11.19 -3.76
N GLY A 316 -1.87 -11.78 -4.94
CA GLY A 316 -2.23 -11.07 -6.18
C GLY A 316 -1.12 -10.19 -6.76
N ARG A 317 0.15 -10.42 -6.41
CA ARG A 317 1.32 -9.75 -7.01
C ARG A 317 2.39 -10.76 -7.38
N PHE A 318 2.49 -11.06 -8.68
CA PHE A 318 3.37 -12.08 -9.22
C PHE A 318 3.28 -13.40 -8.44
N GLU A 319 2.06 -13.76 -8.04
CA GLU A 319 1.80 -14.91 -7.19
C GLU A 319 1.63 -16.16 -8.07
N MET A 320 2.41 -17.19 -7.78
CA MET A 320 2.28 -18.51 -8.39
C MET A 320 1.63 -19.47 -7.40
N ILE A 321 0.60 -20.18 -7.84
CA ILE A 321 -0.05 -21.23 -7.04
C ILE A 321 -0.05 -22.53 -7.84
N ASP A 322 0.70 -23.52 -7.35
CA ASP A 322 0.64 -24.88 -7.87
C ASP A 322 -0.63 -25.58 -7.35
N HIS A 323 -1.45 -26.11 -8.26
CA HIS A 323 -2.70 -26.79 -7.95
C HIS A 323 -2.86 -28.06 -8.79
N GLY A 324 -2.25 -29.15 -8.34
CA GLY A 324 -2.30 -30.44 -9.02
C GLY A 324 -1.69 -30.36 -10.41
N THR A 325 -2.51 -30.55 -11.44
CA THR A 325 -2.11 -30.51 -12.86
C THR A 325 -2.12 -29.10 -13.46
N SER A 326 -2.39 -28.06 -12.67
CA SER A 326 -2.47 -26.68 -13.13
C SER A 326 -1.62 -25.76 -12.26
N ARG A 327 -1.04 -24.74 -12.89
CA ARG A 327 -0.32 -23.66 -12.22
C ARG A 327 -1.02 -22.34 -12.49
N TRP A 328 -1.37 -21.62 -11.44
CA TRP A 328 -2.03 -20.33 -11.52
C TRP A 328 -0.99 -19.21 -11.42
N PHE A 329 -1.13 -18.20 -12.27
CA PHE A 329 -0.32 -16.99 -12.26
C PHE A 329 -1.25 -15.80 -12.01
N LEU A 330 -1.17 -15.22 -10.81
CA LEU A 330 -2.09 -14.20 -10.32
C LEU A 330 -1.37 -12.85 -10.21
N ASP A 331 -1.85 -11.84 -10.94
CA ASP A 331 -1.42 -10.46 -10.76
C ASP A 331 -2.57 -9.46 -10.92
N GLY A 332 -2.68 -8.51 -9.99
CA GLY A 332 -3.61 -7.39 -10.07
C GLY A 332 -3.12 -6.23 -10.96
N ALA A 333 -2.41 -6.53 -12.05
CA ALA A 333 -1.89 -5.54 -12.99
C ALA A 333 -3.07 -4.83 -13.67
N HIS A 334 -3.07 -3.50 -13.60
CA HIS A 334 -4.25 -2.71 -13.98
C HIS A 334 -3.88 -1.44 -14.78
N ASN A 335 -2.60 -1.27 -15.14
CA ASN A 335 -2.15 -0.28 -16.12
C ASN A 335 -1.13 -0.88 -17.09
N LEU A 336 -0.86 -0.14 -18.17
CA LEU A 336 0.03 -0.56 -19.27
C LEU A 336 1.40 -1.04 -18.75
N MET A 337 2.08 -0.22 -17.94
CA MET A 337 3.41 -0.56 -17.39
C MET A 337 3.40 -1.84 -16.53
N SER A 338 2.35 -2.07 -15.74
CA SER A 338 2.23 -3.27 -14.93
C SER A 338 1.89 -4.53 -15.74
N LEU A 339 1.13 -4.37 -16.83
CA LEU A 339 0.75 -5.49 -17.70
C LEU A 339 1.94 -6.00 -18.51
N GLU A 340 2.81 -5.11 -18.98
CA GLU A 340 4.07 -5.49 -19.63
C GLU A 340 4.92 -6.38 -18.72
N GLN A 341 5.10 -5.97 -17.46
CA GLN A 341 5.89 -6.73 -16.49
C GLN A 341 5.23 -8.05 -16.08
N ALA A 342 3.91 -8.09 -15.96
CA ALA A 342 3.19 -9.33 -15.68
C ALA A 342 3.32 -10.33 -16.84
N ALA A 343 3.27 -9.86 -18.09
CA ALA A 343 3.47 -10.68 -19.28
C ALA A 343 4.89 -11.24 -19.38
N GLU A 344 5.90 -10.41 -19.13
CA GLU A 344 7.31 -10.83 -19.08
C GLU A 344 7.54 -11.86 -17.97
N TRP A 345 7.02 -11.60 -16.76
CA TRP A 345 7.10 -12.54 -15.64
C TRP A 345 6.43 -13.89 -15.98
N PHE A 346 5.23 -13.87 -16.55
CA PHE A 346 4.54 -15.08 -16.97
C PHE A 346 5.36 -15.86 -18.01
N SER A 347 5.92 -15.17 -19.02
CA SER A 347 6.79 -15.79 -20.02
C SER A 347 8.02 -16.44 -19.38
N ASN A 348 8.74 -15.73 -18.52
CA ASN A 348 9.95 -16.24 -17.87
C ASN A 348 9.69 -17.49 -17.01
N ASN A 349 8.48 -17.66 -16.49
CA ASN A 349 8.09 -18.81 -15.68
C ASN A 349 7.35 -19.91 -16.46
N THR A 350 7.15 -19.72 -17.78
CA THR A 350 6.49 -20.71 -18.65
C THR A 350 7.32 -21.09 -19.88
N ASN A 351 8.41 -20.39 -20.15
CA ASN A 351 9.37 -20.76 -21.19
C ASN A 351 10.09 -22.06 -20.80
N GLY A 352 10.10 -23.02 -21.73
CA GLY A 352 10.70 -24.35 -21.50
C GLY A 352 9.78 -25.38 -20.85
N LEU A 353 8.50 -25.06 -20.63
CA LEU A 353 7.48 -26.06 -20.28
C LEU A 353 7.18 -26.96 -21.49
N ASP A 354 6.89 -28.22 -21.20
CA ASP A 354 6.72 -29.30 -22.17
C ASP A 354 5.58 -29.05 -23.17
N THR A 355 5.64 -29.67 -24.34
CA THR A 355 4.73 -29.45 -25.49
C THR A 355 3.25 -29.80 -25.22
N GLN A 356 2.92 -30.33 -24.04
CA GLN A 356 1.57 -30.71 -23.62
C GLN A 356 0.88 -29.70 -22.68
N THR A 357 1.50 -28.57 -22.34
CA THR A 357 0.87 -27.56 -21.48
C THR A 357 0.04 -26.53 -22.25
N TYR A 358 -1.23 -26.35 -21.87
CA TYR A 358 -2.09 -25.27 -22.37
C TYR A 358 -1.95 -24.00 -21.52
N ARG A 359 -1.86 -22.86 -22.18
CA ARG A 359 -1.83 -21.53 -21.58
C ARG A 359 -3.21 -20.89 -21.66
N VAL A 360 -3.82 -20.61 -20.52
CA VAL A 360 -5.14 -19.97 -20.44
C VAL A 360 -5.00 -18.60 -19.82
N LEU A 361 -5.44 -17.56 -20.53
CA LEU A 361 -5.53 -16.20 -20.01
C LEU A 361 -6.94 -15.95 -19.47
N ILE A 362 -7.06 -15.64 -18.19
CA ILE A 362 -8.30 -15.16 -17.58
C ILE A 362 -8.13 -13.66 -17.29
N PHE A 363 -8.94 -12.82 -17.92
CA PHE A 363 -8.84 -11.37 -17.80
C PHE A 363 -10.16 -10.75 -17.33
N SER A 364 -10.07 -9.86 -16.34
CA SER A 364 -11.19 -9.07 -15.82
C SER A 364 -10.78 -7.61 -15.69
N HIS A 365 -11.69 -6.71 -16.03
CA HIS A 365 -11.51 -5.27 -15.88
C HIS A 365 -12.80 -4.63 -15.34
N PHE A 366 -12.67 -3.74 -14.35
CA PHE A 366 -13.80 -3.13 -13.66
C PHE A 366 -13.72 -1.59 -13.56
N SER A 367 -12.63 -0.97 -14.03
CA SER A 367 -12.43 0.47 -13.86
C SER A 367 -13.06 1.26 -15.01
N GLU A 368 -14.02 2.14 -14.69
CA GLU A 368 -14.60 3.08 -15.66
C GLU A 368 -13.59 4.18 -16.08
N ASP A 369 -12.60 4.47 -15.24
CA ASP A 369 -11.57 5.48 -15.50
C ASP A 369 -10.47 5.03 -16.48
N ARG A 370 -10.47 3.76 -16.90
CA ARG A 370 -9.39 3.17 -17.70
C ARG A 370 -9.94 2.44 -18.92
N ASP A 371 -9.27 2.66 -20.05
CA ASP A 371 -9.59 2.01 -21.31
C ASP A 371 -9.23 0.52 -21.28
N GLY A 372 -10.24 -0.33 -21.03
CA GLY A 372 -10.09 -1.78 -21.00
C GLY A 372 -9.58 -2.37 -22.31
N VAL A 373 -9.93 -1.78 -23.46
CA VAL A 373 -9.46 -2.24 -24.78
C VAL A 373 -7.96 -1.96 -24.93
N ALA A 374 -7.50 -0.78 -24.51
CA ALA A 374 -6.08 -0.46 -24.48
C ALA A 374 -5.29 -1.41 -23.56
N LEU A 375 -5.84 -1.75 -22.40
CA LEU A 375 -5.23 -2.70 -21.47
C LEU A 375 -5.09 -4.11 -22.08
N VAL A 376 -6.17 -4.67 -22.65
CA VAL A 376 -6.13 -5.99 -23.29
C VAL A 376 -5.17 -6.00 -24.48
N ARG A 377 -5.17 -4.95 -25.31
CA ARG A 377 -4.25 -4.83 -26.45
C ARG A 377 -2.79 -4.78 -25.99
N CYS A 378 -2.49 -4.03 -24.95
CA CYS A 378 -1.17 -3.98 -24.34
C CYS A 378 -0.73 -5.37 -23.86
N LEU A 379 -1.58 -6.05 -23.09
CA LEU A 379 -1.29 -7.39 -22.58
C LEU A 379 -1.06 -8.39 -23.72
N ALA A 380 -1.90 -8.39 -24.74
CA ALA A 380 -1.76 -9.27 -25.90
C ALA A 380 -0.45 -9.03 -26.67
N HIS A 381 -0.10 -7.77 -26.93
CA HIS A 381 1.16 -7.43 -27.58
C HIS A 381 2.39 -7.84 -26.75
N SER A 382 2.33 -7.67 -25.43
CA SER A 382 3.42 -8.05 -24.54
C SER A 382 3.58 -9.57 -24.47
N LEU A 383 2.49 -10.32 -24.33
CA LEU A 383 2.54 -11.79 -24.36
C LEU A 383 3.10 -12.31 -25.70
N LEU A 384 2.70 -11.71 -26.83
CA LEU A 384 3.25 -12.06 -28.15
C LEU A 384 4.75 -11.76 -28.23
N ARG A 385 5.18 -10.57 -27.79
CA ARG A 385 6.59 -10.15 -27.78
C ARG A 385 7.46 -11.12 -26.98
N HIS A 386 6.93 -11.64 -25.88
CA HIS A 386 7.64 -12.58 -25.00
C HIS A 386 7.34 -14.06 -25.34
N ASN A 387 6.79 -14.37 -26.52
CA ASN A 387 6.51 -15.74 -26.98
C ASN A 387 5.64 -16.58 -26.00
N ALA A 388 4.73 -15.89 -25.30
CA ALA A 388 3.89 -16.41 -24.23
C ALA A 388 2.39 -16.30 -24.55
N SER A 389 2.03 -16.34 -25.84
CA SER A 389 0.63 -16.26 -26.28
C SER A 389 -0.23 -17.36 -25.62
N PRO A 390 -1.44 -17.02 -25.16
CA PRO A 390 -2.37 -18.01 -24.62
C PRO A 390 -3.04 -18.82 -25.74
N ASP A 391 -3.31 -20.09 -25.47
CA ASP A 391 -4.13 -20.97 -26.33
C ASP A 391 -5.62 -20.63 -26.20
N TYR A 392 -6.04 -20.23 -24.99
CA TYR A 392 -7.42 -19.88 -24.68
C TYR A 392 -7.48 -18.55 -23.91
N VAL A 393 -8.49 -17.74 -24.20
CA VAL A 393 -8.75 -16.48 -23.50
C VAL A 393 -10.16 -16.48 -22.95
N ILE A 394 -10.29 -16.20 -21.65
CA ILE A 394 -11.55 -16.08 -20.93
C ILE A 394 -11.66 -14.64 -20.42
N PHE A 395 -12.63 -13.91 -20.95
CA PHE A 395 -13.01 -12.61 -20.40
C PHE A 395 -14.10 -12.81 -19.36
N THR A 396 -13.88 -12.30 -18.15
CA THR A 396 -14.86 -12.39 -17.06
C THR A 396 -15.20 -11.01 -16.51
N THR A 397 -16.36 -10.92 -15.86
CA THR A 397 -16.80 -9.72 -15.15
C THR A 397 -16.63 -9.90 -13.64
N TYR A 398 -16.62 -8.78 -12.92
CA TYR A 398 -16.58 -8.73 -11.45
C TYR A 398 -18.01 -8.64 -10.86
N GLN A 399 -18.96 -9.43 -11.36
CA GLN A 399 -20.27 -9.50 -10.70
C GLN A 399 -20.13 -10.30 -9.41
N GLU A 400 -20.06 -9.61 -8.27
CA GLU A 400 -20.33 -10.22 -6.98
C GLU A 400 -21.78 -10.73 -7.03
N SER A 401 -21.98 -12.04 -7.19
CA SER A 401 -23.31 -12.61 -7.14
C SER A 401 -23.96 -12.24 -5.80
N GLU A 402 -25.18 -11.66 -5.83
CA GLU A 402 -26.01 -11.40 -4.63
C GLU A 402 -26.29 -12.67 -3.79
N VAL A 403 -25.92 -13.84 -4.33
CA VAL A 403 -25.99 -15.14 -3.67
C VAL A 403 -24.90 -15.26 -2.60
N ARG A 404 -25.23 -14.79 -1.39
CA ARG A 404 -24.48 -14.88 -0.13
C ARG A 404 -24.18 -16.30 0.40
N SER A 405 -24.06 -17.34 -0.43
CA SER A 405 -23.84 -18.72 0.06
C SER A 405 -22.61 -19.46 -0.45
N THR A 406 -21.85 -18.94 -1.41
CA THR A 406 -20.60 -19.59 -1.84
C THR A 406 -19.50 -18.56 -1.98
N SER A 407 -18.91 -18.15 -0.85
CA SER A 407 -17.59 -17.56 -0.90
C SER A 407 -16.61 -18.61 -1.44
N ILE A 408 -15.81 -18.22 -2.43
CA ILE A 408 -14.66 -19.01 -2.94
C ILE A 408 -13.67 -19.35 -1.80
N GLY A 409 -13.83 -18.74 -0.61
CA GLY A 409 -13.06 -19.01 0.61
C GLY A 409 -13.59 -20.11 1.55
N LYS A 410 -14.71 -20.80 1.27
CA LYS A 410 -15.18 -21.92 2.12
C LYS A 410 -14.67 -23.30 1.71
N SER A 411 -14.02 -23.43 0.55
CA SER A 411 -13.67 -24.74 -0.04
C SER A 411 -12.19 -25.04 -0.17
N ILE A 412 -11.29 -24.23 0.39
CA ILE A 412 -9.88 -24.61 0.50
C ILE A 412 -9.59 -24.91 1.97
N LYS A 413 -10.05 -26.07 2.41
CA LYS A 413 -9.41 -26.75 3.54
C LYS A 413 -8.12 -27.39 3.00
N PRO A 414 -6.98 -27.30 3.72
CA PRO A 414 -5.82 -28.11 3.36
C PRO A 414 -6.22 -29.58 3.47
N LEU A 415 -5.95 -30.36 2.41
CA LEU A 415 -5.88 -31.81 2.48
C LEU A 415 -4.45 -32.21 2.88
#